data_AF-A0A9P5VDI1-F1
#
_entry.id   AF-A0A9P5VDI1-F1
#
_cell.length_a   1.000
_cell.length_b   1.000
_cell.length_c   1.000
_cell.angle_alpha   90.00
_cell.angle_beta   90.00
_cell.angle_gamma   90.00
#
_symmetry.space_group_name_H-M   'P 1'
#
loop_
_entity.id
_entity.type
_entity.pdbx_description
1 polymer ?
#
loop_
_entity_poly.entity_id
_entity_poly.type
_entity_poly.pdbx_seq_one_letter_code
_entity_poly.pdbx_strand_id
1 'polypeptide(L)'
;MGFRPVSSTFTSAPPLLPPRKLAGGKEFDGSYLHAAVARESDSRYKYDDNLTKATSRRDGSRSILGHFICKACNPSRSWYSGNICTELFIASNDRYRTILHAQQCRRCETYIMPEVDEGNYVQKIVSALDLWINRPERKEFPSDYRKTKPHDKERCHGCQIGVCIRQRK
;
A
#
# COMPACT_ATOMS: atom_id res chain seq x y z
N MET A 1 -1.28 -34.19 40.82
CA MET A 1 -1.94 -33.16 40.00
C MET A 1 -0.87 -32.47 39.16
N GLY A 2 -0.74 -32.82 37.88
CA GLY A 2 0.29 -32.29 37.00
C GLY A 2 -0.33 -31.39 35.93
N PHE A 3 -0.09 -30.09 36.01
CA PHE A 3 -0.47 -29.15 34.96
C PHE A 3 0.59 -29.20 33.85
N ARG A 4 0.18 -29.58 32.63
CA ARG A 4 1.02 -29.45 31.43
C ARG A 4 0.90 -28.02 30.92
N PRO A 5 2.00 -27.31 30.62
CA PRO A 5 1.90 -26.03 29.94
C PRO A 5 1.51 -26.26 28.47
N VAL A 6 0.49 -25.53 28.02
CA VAL A 6 0.13 -25.46 26.60
C VAL A 6 1.15 -24.57 25.91
N SER A 7 1.98 -25.16 25.06
CA SER A 7 2.90 -24.42 24.20
C SER A 7 2.10 -23.56 23.21
N SER A 8 2.04 -22.25 23.46
CA SER A 8 1.53 -21.28 22.50
C SER A 8 2.52 -21.19 21.33
N THR A 9 2.19 -21.84 20.22
CA THR A 9 2.89 -21.63 18.96
C THR A 9 2.55 -20.23 18.46
N PHE A 10 3.48 -19.29 18.60
CA PHE A 10 3.46 -18.04 17.85
C PHE A 10 3.63 -18.40 16.37
N THR A 11 2.54 -18.35 15.61
CA THR A 11 2.59 -18.43 14.15
C THR A 11 3.29 -17.16 13.65
N SER A 12 4.60 -17.21 13.48
CA SER A 12 5.34 -16.16 12.78
C SER A 12 4.76 -16.02 11.38
N ALA A 13 4.24 -14.83 11.06
CA ALA A 13 3.83 -14.51 9.70
C ALA A 13 5.02 -14.75 8.75
N PRO A 14 4.79 -15.35 7.57
CA PRO A 14 5.85 -15.58 6.60
C PRO A 14 6.53 -14.24 6.24
N PRO A 15 7.85 -14.23 6.01
CA PRO A 15 8.57 -13.01 5.69
C PRO A 15 7.98 -12.39 4.42
N LEU A 16 7.61 -11.11 4.49
CA LEU A 16 7.14 -10.35 3.36
C LEU A 16 8.22 -10.38 2.26
N LEU A 17 7.85 -10.81 1.05
CA LEU A 17 8.75 -10.79 -0.10
C LEU A 17 9.31 -9.38 -0.31
N PRO A 18 10.56 -9.22 -0.75
CA PRO A 18 11.09 -7.90 -1.02
C PRO A 18 10.28 -7.25 -2.16
N PRO A 19 9.97 -5.96 -2.01
CA PRO A 19 9.17 -5.19 -2.97
C PRO A 19 9.88 -5.07 -4.32
N ARG A 20 9.18 -5.43 -5.41
CA ARG A 20 9.72 -5.32 -6.77
C ARG A 20 9.73 -3.86 -7.22
N LYS A 21 10.93 -3.37 -7.58
CA LYS A 21 11.13 -2.02 -8.13
C LYS A 21 10.64 -1.93 -9.58
N LEU A 22 9.95 -0.85 -9.90
CA LEU A 22 9.44 -0.49 -11.22
C LEU A 22 9.93 0.91 -11.60
N ALA A 23 9.79 1.29 -12.88
CA ALA A 23 10.07 2.63 -13.40
C ALA A 23 11.37 3.29 -12.87
N GLY A 24 12.48 2.55 -12.85
CA GLY A 24 13.77 3.06 -12.37
C GLY A 24 13.83 3.35 -10.87
N GLY A 25 12.99 2.70 -10.06
CA GLY A 25 12.94 2.88 -8.60
C GLY A 25 11.99 3.99 -8.12
N LYS A 26 11.13 4.51 -9.01
CA LYS A 26 10.11 5.52 -8.68
C LYS A 26 8.77 4.89 -8.28
N GLU A 27 8.58 3.64 -8.66
CA GLU A 27 7.37 2.85 -8.44
C GLU A 27 7.73 1.49 -7.85
N PHE A 28 6.83 0.94 -7.06
CA PHE A 28 7.01 -0.32 -6.36
C PHE A 28 5.73 -1.13 -6.47
N ASP A 29 5.87 -2.38 -6.92
CA ASP A 29 4.74 -3.30 -7.00
C ASP A 29 4.27 -3.68 -5.59
N GLY A 30 2.96 -3.63 -5.35
CA GLY A 30 2.38 -3.91 -4.03
C GLY A 30 2.12 -5.39 -3.73
N SER A 31 2.60 -6.33 -4.55
CA SER A 31 2.45 -7.78 -4.35
C SER A 31 2.91 -8.24 -2.97
N TYR A 32 3.95 -7.63 -2.41
CA TYR A 32 4.46 -7.94 -1.07
C TYR A 32 3.43 -7.71 0.05
N LEU A 33 2.40 -6.89 -0.17
CA LEU A 33 1.32 -6.62 0.77
C LEU A 33 0.09 -7.53 0.55
N HIS A 34 0.09 -8.35 -0.51
CA HIS A 34 -1.06 -9.16 -0.87
C HIS A 34 -1.43 -10.18 0.22
N ALA A 35 -0.45 -10.77 0.89
CA ALA A 35 -0.70 -11.73 1.96
C ALA A 35 -1.60 -11.15 3.07
N ALA A 36 -1.41 -9.88 3.41
CA ALA A 36 -2.22 -9.18 4.40
C ALA A 36 -3.66 -8.95 3.91
N VAL A 37 -3.82 -8.56 2.63
CA VAL A 37 -5.14 -8.39 1.99
C VAL A 37 -5.87 -9.73 1.89
N ALA A 38 -5.17 -10.80 1.48
CA ALA A 38 -5.74 -12.14 1.38
C ALA A 38 -6.24 -12.64 2.75
N ARG A 39 -5.46 -12.43 3.82
CA ARG A 39 -5.89 -12.78 5.18
C ARG A 39 -7.16 -12.04 5.61
N GLU A 40 -7.25 -10.74 5.36
CA GLU A 40 -8.42 -9.94 5.75
C GLU A 40 -9.68 -10.26 4.92
N SER A 41 -9.48 -10.63 3.65
CA SER A 41 -10.57 -10.89 2.70
C SER A 41 -10.92 -12.36 2.52
N ASP A 42 -10.36 -13.24 3.35
CA ASP A 42 -10.52 -14.71 3.24
C ASP A 42 -10.14 -15.23 1.83
N SER A 43 -8.99 -14.75 1.32
CA SER A 43 -8.42 -15.07 0.01
C SER A 43 -9.34 -14.81 -1.20
N ARG A 44 -10.39 -14.00 -1.01
CA ARG A 44 -11.35 -13.63 -2.05
C ARG A 44 -10.71 -12.94 -3.25
N TYR A 45 -9.73 -12.09 -2.99
CA TYR A 45 -9.02 -11.33 -4.02
C TYR A 45 -7.71 -11.99 -4.39
N LYS A 46 -7.34 -11.88 -5.67
CA LYS A 46 -6.08 -12.41 -6.20
C LYS A 46 -5.21 -11.28 -6.74
N TYR A 47 -3.93 -11.28 -6.40
CA TYR A 47 -3.00 -10.31 -6.97
C TYR A 47 -2.60 -10.73 -8.39
N ASP A 48 -2.58 -9.78 -9.32
CA ASP A 48 -2.16 -9.98 -10.71
C ASP A 48 -1.13 -8.91 -11.09
N ASP A 49 0.15 -9.26 -11.12
CA ASP A 49 1.25 -8.34 -11.42
C ASP A 49 1.37 -8.00 -12.92
N ASN A 50 0.53 -8.61 -13.77
CA ASN A 50 0.41 -8.27 -15.19
C ASN A 50 -0.77 -7.33 -15.46
N LEU A 51 -1.62 -7.09 -14.46
CA LEU A 51 -2.71 -6.14 -14.58
C LEU A 51 -2.17 -4.72 -14.77
N THR A 52 -2.72 -4.00 -15.74
CA THR A 52 -2.35 -2.63 -16.10
C THR A 52 -3.59 -1.76 -16.17
N LYS A 53 -3.40 -0.43 -16.24
CA LYS A 53 -4.51 0.50 -16.47
C LYS A 53 -5.34 0.13 -17.71
N ALA A 54 -4.68 -0.22 -18.82
CA ALA A 54 -5.34 -0.56 -20.08
C ALA A 54 -6.17 -1.85 -20.03
N THR A 55 -5.82 -2.78 -19.12
CA THR A 55 -6.51 -4.06 -18.94
C THR A 55 -7.46 -4.07 -17.73
N SER A 56 -7.45 -2.99 -16.94
CA SER A 56 -8.30 -2.85 -15.77
C SER A 56 -9.71 -2.41 -16.15
N ARG A 57 -10.70 -2.94 -15.44
CA ARG A 57 -12.10 -2.49 -15.54
C ARG A 57 -12.30 -1.18 -14.79
N ARG A 58 -11.60 -1.00 -13.67
CA ARG A 58 -11.58 0.22 -12.88
C ARG A 58 -10.17 0.48 -12.36
N ASP A 59 -9.81 1.75 -12.35
CA ASP A 59 -8.58 2.23 -11.77
C ASP A 59 -8.81 3.51 -10.94
N GLY A 60 -7.85 3.78 -10.06
CA GLY A 60 -7.75 5.05 -9.35
C GLY A 60 -6.65 4.97 -8.30
N SER A 61 -6.52 6.01 -7.47
CA SER A 61 -5.51 6.02 -6.42
C SER A 61 -6.10 6.10 -5.01
N ARG A 62 -5.28 5.70 -4.03
CA ARG A 62 -5.56 5.73 -2.60
C ARG A 62 -4.41 6.43 -1.89
N SER A 63 -4.75 7.16 -0.84
CA SER A 63 -3.77 7.75 0.08
C SER A 63 -3.50 6.76 1.20
N ILE A 64 -2.35 6.08 1.17
CA ILE A 64 -1.97 5.14 2.22
C ILE A 64 -1.08 5.85 3.25
N LEU A 65 -1.24 5.51 4.54
CA LEU A 65 -0.36 6.00 5.59
C LEU A 65 0.97 5.24 5.58
N GLY A 66 2.05 5.92 5.94
CA GLY A 66 3.33 5.25 6.16
C GLY A 66 4.46 6.25 6.31
N HIS A 67 5.67 5.82 5.99
CA HIS A 67 6.87 6.61 6.14
C HIS A 67 7.95 6.22 5.13
N PHE A 68 9.04 6.97 5.12
CA PHE A 68 10.18 6.75 4.24
C PHE A 68 11.46 6.80 5.07
N ILE A 69 12.45 5.96 4.72
CA ILE A 69 13.77 5.93 5.35
C ILE A 69 14.86 6.08 4.28
N CYS A 70 15.60 7.20 4.31
CA CYS A 70 16.63 7.46 3.31
C CYS A 70 17.96 6.79 3.66
N LYS A 71 18.21 5.60 3.12
CA LYS A 71 19.47 4.87 3.37
C LYS A 71 20.70 5.45 2.65
N ALA A 72 20.50 6.32 1.65
CA ALA A 72 21.60 6.84 0.81
C ALA A 72 22.41 7.96 1.47
N CYS A 73 21.75 8.95 2.10
CA CYS A 73 22.45 10.12 2.67
C CYS A 73 22.31 10.28 4.18
N ASN A 74 21.36 9.60 4.83
CA ASN A 74 21.28 9.54 6.29
C ASN A 74 20.33 8.42 6.75
N PRO A 75 20.84 7.22 7.10
CA PRO A 75 20.02 6.08 7.52
C PRO A 75 19.12 6.34 8.74
N SER A 76 19.48 7.31 9.59
CA SER A 76 18.67 7.70 10.76
C SER A 76 17.48 8.59 10.41
N ARG A 77 17.42 9.13 9.19
CA ARG A 77 16.39 10.09 8.79
C ARG A 77 15.18 9.38 8.20
N SER A 78 14.13 9.29 9.01
CA SER A 78 12.80 8.91 8.57
C SER A 78 11.84 10.10 8.54
N TRP A 79 10.80 10.01 7.71
CA TRP A 79 9.67 10.94 7.78
C TRP A 79 8.37 10.26 7.44
N TYR A 80 7.34 10.58 8.23
CA TYR A 80 5.98 10.10 7.99
C TYR A 80 5.29 10.87 6.87
N SER A 81 4.47 10.16 6.10
CA SER A 81 3.58 10.70 5.09
C SER A 81 2.18 10.13 5.30
N GLY A 82 1.19 11.00 5.41
CA GLY A 82 -0.21 10.57 5.39
C GLY A 82 -0.78 10.36 4.00
N ASN A 83 0.08 10.35 2.99
CA ASN A 83 -0.29 10.10 1.61
C ASN A 83 0.92 9.54 0.86
N ILE A 84 1.09 8.23 0.97
CA ILE A 84 1.78 7.42 -0.01
C ILE A 84 0.76 7.20 -1.13
N CYS A 85 1.04 7.75 -2.31
CA CYS A 85 0.17 7.60 -3.45
C CYS A 85 0.23 6.15 -3.92
N THR A 86 -0.91 5.47 -3.90
CA THR A 86 -1.02 4.07 -4.31
C THR A 86 -2.07 3.96 -5.39
N GLU A 87 -1.68 3.63 -6.61
CA GLU A 87 -2.62 3.25 -7.66
C GLU A 87 -3.19 1.87 -7.36
N LEU A 88 -4.46 1.68 -7.70
CA LEU A 88 -5.22 0.44 -7.57
C LEU A 88 -5.91 0.17 -8.91
N PHE A 89 -5.62 -0.99 -9.48
CA PHE A 89 -6.23 -1.51 -10.69
C PHE A 89 -7.06 -2.73 -10.34
N ILE A 90 -8.29 -2.82 -10.87
CA ILE A 90 -9.21 -3.93 -10.62
C ILE A 90 -9.70 -4.51 -11.94
N ALA A 91 -9.66 -5.83 -12.06
CA ALA A 91 -10.27 -6.59 -13.16
C ALA A 91 -11.65 -7.14 -12.77
N SER A 92 -12.41 -7.65 -13.74
CA SER A 92 -13.75 -8.23 -13.51
C SER A 92 -13.76 -9.56 -12.75
N ASN A 93 -12.62 -10.24 -12.63
CA ASN A 93 -12.48 -11.59 -12.06
C ASN A 93 -11.84 -11.61 -10.67
N ASP A 94 -12.19 -10.64 -9.82
CA ASP A 94 -11.66 -10.46 -8.45
C ASP A 94 -10.12 -10.32 -8.39
N ARG A 95 -9.48 -10.00 -9.52
CA ARG A 95 -8.05 -9.70 -9.58
C ARG A 95 -7.79 -8.22 -9.41
N TYR A 96 -6.68 -7.92 -8.75
CA TYR A 96 -6.25 -6.55 -8.54
C TYR A 96 -4.74 -6.42 -8.56
N ARG A 97 -4.28 -5.19 -8.70
CA ARG A 97 -2.88 -4.81 -8.57
C ARG A 97 -2.78 -3.45 -7.91
N THR A 98 -1.70 -3.23 -7.18
CA THR A 98 -1.38 -1.89 -6.67
C THR A 98 0.03 -1.47 -7.03
N ILE A 99 0.21 -0.19 -7.32
CA ILE A 99 1.52 0.42 -7.53
C ILE A 99 1.70 1.53 -6.50
N LEU A 100 2.79 1.46 -5.73
CA LEU A 100 3.15 2.48 -4.75
C LEU A 100 4.18 3.43 -5.34
N HIS A 101 3.95 4.73 -5.19
CA HIS A 101 4.89 5.74 -5.64
C HIS A 101 5.87 6.15 -4.54
N ALA A 102 7.15 6.26 -4.91
CA ALA A 102 8.18 6.79 -4.05
C ALA A 102 8.08 8.31 -3.86
N GLN A 103 8.80 8.77 -2.84
CA GLN A 103 9.06 10.18 -2.60
C GLN A 103 10.56 10.44 -2.58
N GLN A 104 11.00 11.54 -3.19
CA GLN A 104 12.40 11.95 -3.18
C GLN A 104 12.82 12.39 -1.78
N CYS A 105 14.03 12.04 -1.34
CA CYS A 105 14.63 12.59 -0.12
C CYS A 105 14.89 14.10 -0.27
N ARG A 106 14.61 14.91 0.76
CA ARG A 106 14.87 16.37 0.75
C ARG A 106 16.34 16.76 0.58
N ARG A 107 17.28 15.84 0.84
CA ARG A 107 18.72 16.14 0.87
C ARG A 107 19.45 15.65 -0.38
N CYS A 108 19.21 14.40 -0.77
CA CYS A 108 19.93 13.78 -1.87
C CYS A 108 19.05 13.50 -3.10
N GLU A 109 17.76 13.88 -3.04
CA GLU A 109 16.78 13.80 -4.14
C GLU A 109 16.52 12.41 -4.71
N THR A 110 17.15 11.38 -4.14
CA THR A 110 16.91 9.98 -4.47
C THR A 110 15.49 9.56 -4.10
N TYR A 111 14.82 8.82 -4.98
CA TYR A 111 13.53 8.21 -4.69
C TYR A 111 13.66 7.13 -3.63
N ILE A 112 12.88 7.28 -2.57
CA ILE A 112 12.86 6.36 -1.44
C ILE A 112 11.58 5.54 -1.50
N MET A 113 11.73 4.24 -1.35
CA MET A 113 10.61 3.33 -1.24
C MET A 113 9.77 3.67 0.00
N PRO A 114 8.44 3.71 -0.11
CA PRO A 114 7.57 3.82 1.05
C PRO A 114 7.57 2.55 1.91
N GLU A 115 7.64 2.72 3.23
CA GLU A 115 7.24 1.72 4.21
C GLU A 115 5.81 2.05 4.68
N VAL A 116 4.83 1.27 4.21
CA VAL A 116 3.41 1.50 4.47
C VAL A 116 2.96 0.97 5.83
N ASP A 117 1.94 1.62 6.40
CA ASP A 117 1.16 1.05 7.49
C ASP A 117 0.26 -0.06 6.92
N GLU A 118 0.57 -1.32 7.27
CA GLU A 118 -0.11 -2.50 6.73
C GLU A 118 -1.62 -2.48 7.01
N GLY A 119 -2.02 -2.12 8.24
CA GLY A 119 -3.44 -2.06 8.63
C GLY A 119 -4.21 -1.04 7.81
N ASN A 120 -3.65 0.17 7.66
CA ASN A 120 -4.24 1.22 6.83
C ASN A 120 -4.30 0.84 5.34
N TYR A 121 -3.26 0.17 4.84
CA TYR A 121 -3.22 -0.34 3.48
C TYR A 121 -4.34 -1.35 3.26
N VAL A 122 -4.42 -2.39 4.09
CA VAL A 122 -5.41 -3.46 3.98
C VAL A 122 -6.82 -2.89 4.01
N GLN A 123 -7.13 -2.05 5.01
CA GLN A 123 -8.41 -1.37 5.13
C GLN A 123 -8.81 -0.64 3.82
N LYS A 124 -7.92 0.18 3.27
CA LYS A 124 -8.22 1.02 2.11
C LYS A 124 -8.31 0.24 0.82
N ILE A 125 -7.52 -0.82 0.67
CA ILE A 125 -7.56 -1.69 -0.49
C ILE A 125 -8.79 -2.58 -0.44
N VAL A 126 -9.04 -3.30 0.65
CA VAL A 126 -10.23 -4.18 0.79
C VAL A 126 -11.52 -3.38 0.62
N SER A 127 -11.67 -2.24 1.33
CA SER A 127 -12.87 -1.41 1.16
C SER A 127 -13.05 -0.90 -0.26
N ALA A 128 -11.97 -0.67 -1.02
CA ALA A 128 -12.06 -0.27 -2.42
C ALA A 128 -12.49 -1.43 -3.32
N LEU A 129 -11.92 -2.62 -3.10
CA LEU A 129 -12.25 -3.82 -3.84
C LEU A 129 -13.73 -4.21 -3.63
N ASP A 130 -14.22 -4.20 -2.38
CA ASP A 130 -15.62 -4.50 -2.05
C ASP A 130 -16.57 -3.51 -2.75
N LEU A 131 -16.25 -2.22 -2.71
CA LEU A 131 -17.08 -1.17 -3.29
C LEU A 131 -17.08 -1.23 -4.83
N TRP A 132 -15.94 -1.46 -5.46
CA TRP A 132 -15.81 -1.43 -6.93
C TRP A 132 -16.29 -2.71 -7.63
N ILE A 133 -16.39 -3.81 -6.88
CA ILE A 133 -16.94 -5.10 -7.34
C ILE A 133 -18.43 -5.24 -6.95
N ASN A 134 -19.06 -4.16 -6.44
CA ASN A 134 -20.49 -4.08 -6.07
C ASN A 134 -20.93 -5.16 -5.06
N ARG A 135 -20.15 -5.38 -3.99
CA ARG A 135 -20.52 -6.36 -2.96
C ARG A 135 -21.46 -5.72 -1.91
N PRO A 136 -22.61 -6.35 -1.61
CA PRO A 136 -23.60 -5.81 -0.68
C PRO A 136 -23.14 -5.88 0.79
N GLU A 137 -22.34 -6.88 1.15
CA GLU A 137 -21.77 -7.03 2.50
C GLU A 137 -20.45 -6.25 2.63
N ARG A 138 -20.54 -4.92 2.55
CA ARG A 138 -19.37 -4.06 2.73
C ARG A 138 -18.95 -4.07 4.20
N LYS A 139 -17.69 -4.44 4.46
CA LYS A 139 -17.10 -4.25 5.79
C LYS A 139 -16.90 -2.75 6.02
N GLU A 140 -17.58 -2.18 7.01
CA GLU A 140 -17.27 -0.83 7.48
C GLU A 140 -15.97 -0.89 8.26
N PHE A 141 -15.01 -0.05 7.88
CA PHE A 141 -13.77 0.08 8.62
C PHE A 141 -13.77 1.42 9.38
N PRO A 142 -13.37 1.45 10.66
CA PRO A 142 -13.26 2.68 11.44
C PRO A 142 -12.39 3.72 10.73
N SER A 143 -12.73 5.01 10.81
CA SER A 143 -11.86 6.04 10.23
C SER A 143 -10.61 6.21 11.08
N ASP A 144 -9.49 5.63 10.65
CA ASP A 144 -8.18 5.81 11.28
C ASP A 144 -7.58 7.16 10.89
N TYR A 145 -8.21 8.25 11.33
CA TYR A 145 -7.66 9.59 11.15
C TYR A 145 -6.39 9.72 11.98
N ARG A 146 -5.24 9.78 11.29
CA ARG A 146 -3.96 10.16 11.90
C ARG A 146 -3.53 11.52 11.36
N LYS A 147 -3.28 12.46 12.26
CA LYS A 147 -2.70 13.76 11.90
C LYS A 147 -1.27 13.55 11.42
N THR A 148 -1.05 13.67 10.11
CA THR A 148 0.29 13.60 9.51
C THR A 148 0.76 14.98 9.08
N LYS A 149 2.06 15.10 8.78
CA LYS A 149 2.57 16.28 8.06
C LYS A 149 1.85 16.45 6.71
N PRO A 150 1.76 17.69 6.19
CA PRO A 150 1.21 17.94 4.87
C PRO A 150 1.89 17.06 3.80
N HIS A 151 1.12 16.62 2.82
CA HIS A 151 1.67 15.86 1.71
C HIS A 151 2.60 16.74 0.87
N ASP A 152 3.85 16.31 0.72
CA ASP A 152 4.87 17.03 -0.03
C ASP A 152 4.76 16.67 -1.53
N LYS A 153 3.99 17.50 -2.24
CA LYS A 153 3.59 17.30 -3.64
C LYS A 153 4.78 17.35 -4.61
N GLU A 154 5.73 18.24 -4.36
CA GLU A 154 6.87 18.49 -5.24
C GLU A 154 7.80 17.28 -5.34
N ARG A 155 7.93 16.51 -4.25
CA ARG A 155 8.81 15.33 -4.16
C ARG A 155 8.11 14.00 -4.40
N CYS A 156 6.78 13.99 -4.46
CA CYS A 156 6.00 12.76 -4.63
C CYS A 156 5.91 12.39 -6.11
N HIS A 157 6.39 11.20 -6.49
CA HIS A 157 6.34 10.77 -7.90
C HIS A 157 4.91 10.77 -8.46
N GLY A 158 3.97 10.20 -7.71
CA GLY A 158 2.56 10.16 -8.11
C GLY A 158 1.93 11.56 -8.29
N CYS A 159 2.46 12.58 -7.60
CA CYS A 159 2.05 13.96 -7.83
C CYS A 159 2.66 14.54 -9.11
N GLN A 160 3.94 14.27 -9.37
CA GLN A 160 4.66 14.73 -10.55
C GLN A 160 4.05 14.17 -11.85
N ILE A 161 3.53 12.93 -11.82
CA ILE A 161 2.86 12.31 -12.97
C ILE A 161 1.33 12.48 -12.97
N GLY A 162 0.77 13.23 -12.01
CA GLY A 162 -0.65 13.60 -12.00
C GLY A 162 -1.66 12.52 -11.55
N VAL A 163 -1.23 11.42 -10.92
CA VAL A 163 -2.13 10.33 -10.50
C VAL A 163 -2.62 10.43 -9.04
N CYS A 164 -2.00 11.28 -8.23
CA CYS A 164 -2.33 11.38 -6.81
C CYS A 164 -3.65 12.10 -6.53
N ILE A 165 -4.59 11.46 -5.80
CA ILE A 165 -5.90 12.05 -5.45
C ILE A 165 -5.83 13.39 -4.70
N ARG A 166 -4.78 13.61 -3.89
CA ARG A 166 -4.59 14.88 -3.14
C ARG A 166 -4.14 16.06 -4.01
N GLN A 167 -4.12 15.89 -5.33
CA GLN A 167 -3.93 17.00 -6.27
C GLN A 167 -5.21 17.78 -6.58
N ARG A 168 -6.40 17.24 -6.27
CA ARG A 168 -7.65 17.96 -6.47
C ARG A 168 -7.84 18.95 -5.32
N LYS A 169 -7.67 20.25 -5.63
CA LYS A 169 -8.12 21.37 -4.81
C LYS A 169 -9.64 21.33 -4.68
#